data_AF-A0A2G0E6U1-F1
#
_entry.id   AF-A0A2G0E6U1-F1
#
_cell.length_a   1.000
_cell.length_b   1.000
_cell.length_c   1.000
_cell.angle_alpha   90.00
_cell.angle_beta   90.00
_cell.angle_gamma   90.00
#
_symmetry.space_group_name_H-M   'P 1'
#
loop_
_entity.id
_entity.type
_entity.pdbx_description
1 polymer ?
#
loop_
_entity_poly.entity_id
_entity_poly.type
_entity_poly.pdbx_seq_one_letter_code
_entity_poly.pdbx_strand_id
1 'polypeptide(L)'
;EASDGTVKYLFELPDKNMIETVLMRQEYGLSVCVTTQVGCNIGCTFCASGLLKKNRDLTAGEIVAQIMMVQHYFDERNLGERVSHVVVMGIGEPFDNYDNVMDFLHIINDAKGLAIGARHITVSTSGLAHKIKEFANNGLQVNLAISLHAPNNEVRTSIMRINRSFPIEKLMEAVDEYLE
;
A
#
# COMPACT_ATOMS: atom_id res chain seq x y z
N GLU A 1 3.05 18.36 10.13
CA GLU A 1 3.48 18.79 8.79
C GLU A 1 4.98 19.05 8.81
N ALA A 2 5.69 18.58 7.80
CA ALA A 2 7.13 18.77 7.62
C ALA A 2 7.41 19.98 6.73
N SER A 3 8.65 20.47 6.73
CA SER A 3 9.06 21.65 5.96
C SER A 3 8.99 21.46 4.44
N ASP A 4 8.99 20.22 3.96
CA ASP A 4 8.85 19.86 2.55
C ASP A 4 7.37 19.73 2.11
N GLY A 5 6.42 20.03 3.00
CA GLY A 5 4.99 19.91 2.76
C GLY A 5 4.43 18.49 2.93
N THR A 6 5.24 17.53 3.38
CA THR A 6 4.76 16.20 3.76
C THR A 6 3.91 16.29 5.02
N VAL A 7 2.74 15.67 5.01
CA VAL A 7 1.83 15.63 6.17
C VAL A 7 1.61 14.19 6.57
N LYS A 8 1.98 13.85 7.81
CA LYS A 8 1.63 12.57 8.43
C LYS A 8 0.38 12.76 9.28
N TYR A 9 -0.62 11.94 9.02
CA TYR A 9 -1.88 11.85 9.75
C TYR A 9 -1.85 10.63 10.66
N LEU A 10 -2.50 10.77 11.82
CA LEU A 10 -2.77 9.68 12.73
C LEU A 10 -4.29 9.59 12.90
N PHE A 11 -4.89 8.51 12.42
CA PHE A 11 -6.33 8.29 12.47
C PHE A 11 -6.69 7.25 13.52
N GLU A 12 -7.71 7.53 14.33
CA GLU A 12 -8.33 6.56 15.21
C GLU A 12 -9.45 5.82 14.47
N LEU A 13 -9.35 4.50 14.43
CA LEU A 13 -10.38 3.63 13.86
C LEU A 13 -11.51 3.39 14.89
N PRO A 14 -12.70 2.94 14.47
CA PRO A 14 -13.83 2.70 15.39
C PRO A 14 -13.50 1.75 16.56
N ASP A 15 -12.57 0.83 16.35
CA ASP A 15 -12.06 -0.13 17.33
C ASP A 15 -10.89 0.40 18.17
N LYS A 16 -10.63 1.72 18.14
CA LYS A 16 -9.59 2.42 18.92
C LYS A 16 -8.15 2.10 18.55
N ASN A 17 -7.94 1.31 17.49
CA ASN A 17 -6.63 1.19 16.89
C ASN A 17 -6.26 2.47 16.15
N MET A 18 -4.97 2.78 16.11
CA MET A 18 -4.45 3.96 15.41
C MET A 18 -3.69 3.53 14.16
N ILE A 19 -3.92 4.22 13.06
CA ILE A 19 -3.20 4.01 11.79
C ILE A 19 -2.60 5.32 11.29
N GLU A 20 -1.54 5.18 10.49
CA GLU A 20 -0.86 6.32 9.87
C GLU A 20 -1.20 6.40 8.37
N THR A 21 -1.36 7.62 7.89
CA THR A 21 -1.49 7.94 6.46
C THR A 21 -0.55 9.10 6.18
N VAL A 22 0.15 9.07 5.05
CA VAL A 22 1.11 10.14 4.70
C VAL A 22 0.73 10.76 3.37
N LEU A 23 0.53 12.07 3.37
CA LEU A 23 0.43 12.89 2.17
C LEU A 23 1.82 13.39 1.79
N MET A 24 2.19 13.22 0.53
CA MET A 24 3.43 13.71 -0.06
C MET A 24 3.13 14.59 -1.27
N ARG A 25 3.81 15.73 -1.35
CA ARG A 25 3.78 16.62 -2.52
C ARG A 25 4.88 16.21 -3.49
N GLN A 26 4.50 15.81 -4.71
CA GLN A 26 5.42 15.40 -5.75
C GLN A 26 5.26 16.32 -6.97
N GLU A 27 6.28 16.39 -7.83
CA GLU A 27 6.23 17.20 -9.06
C GLU A 27 5.07 16.80 -9.98
N TYR A 28 4.69 15.53 -9.95
CA TYR A 28 3.59 14.96 -10.74
C TYR A 28 2.21 15.04 -10.05
N GLY A 29 2.14 15.55 -8.81
CA GLY A 29 0.90 15.71 -8.06
C GLY A 29 0.96 15.25 -6.61
N LEU A 30 -0.20 15.23 -5.95
CA LEU A 30 -0.33 14.78 -4.56
C LEU A 30 -0.48 13.28 -4.47
N SER A 31 0.43 12.64 -3.72
CA SER A 31 0.46 11.21 -3.47
C SER A 31 0.10 10.90 -2.03
N VAL A 32 -0.83 9.97 -1.82
CA VAL A 32 -1.22 9.50 -0.48
C VAL A 32 -0.73 8.08 -0.28
N CYS A 33 0.06 7.89 0.77
CA CYS A 33 0.49 6.59 1.27
C CYS A 33 -0.55 6.03 2.25
N VAL A 34 -1.21 4.95 1.86
CA VAL A 34 -2.27 4.31 2.65
C VAL A 34 -1.79 3.06 3.38
N THR A 35 -2.32 2.88 4.57
CA THR A 35 -2.18 1.69 5.42
C THR A 35 -3.24 0.66 5.06
N THR A 36 -2.91 -0.63 5.10
CA THR A 36 -3.84 -1.75 4.80
C THR A 36 -4.13 -2.63 6.00
N GLN A 37 -3.33 -2.55 7.06
CA GLN A 37 -3.46 -3.42 8.24
C GLN A 37 -3.10 -2.66 9.53
N VAL A 38 -3.62 -3.12 10.66
CA VAL A 38 -3.13 -2.71 11.98
C VAL A 38 -2.02 -3.69 12.39
N GLY A 39 -0.76 -3.26 12.25
CA GLY A 39 0.42 -4.12 12.39
C GLY A 39 0.70 -4.95 11.13
N CYS A 40 1.78 -5.76 11.12
CA CYS A 40 2.17 -6.55 9.95
C CYS A 40 2.88 -7.85 10.34
N ASN A 41 2.54 -8.97 9.68
CA ASN A 41 3.08 -10.29 10.01
C ASN A 41 4.32 -10.70 9.20
N ILE A 42 4.76 -9.90 8.22
CA ILE A 42 5.91 -10.26 7.36
C ILE A 42 7.22 -10.35 8.17
N GLY A 43 7.35 -9.54 9.22
CA GLY A 43 8.51 -9.59 10.12
C GLY A 43 9.82 -9.14 9.47
N CYS A 44 9.76 -8.11 8.61
CA CYS A 44 10.94 -7.42 8.10
C CYS A 44 11.69 -6.75 9.24
N THR A 45 12.98 -7.06 9.42
CA THR A 45 13.77 -6.60 10.57
C THR A 45 14.04 -5.09 10.57
N PHE A 46 13.99 -4.46 9.40
CA PHE A 46 14.16 -3.02 9.21
C PHE A 46 12.85 -2.22 9.33
N CYS A 47 11.70 -2.88 9.43
CA CYS A 47 10.40 -2.23 9.45
C CYS A 47 9.90 -2.09 10.88
N ALA A 48 9.68 -0.85 11.34
CA ALA A 48 9.11 -0.58 12.66
C ALA A 48 7.72 -1.24 12.82
N SER A 49 6.91 -1.26 11.76
CA SER A 49 5.61 -1.93 11.76
C SER A 49 5.70 -3.45 11.82
N GLY A 50 6.84 -4.02 11.45
CA GLY A 50 7.14 -5.45 11.59
C GLY A 50 7.50 -5.87 13.02
N LEU A 51 7.68 -4.91 13.95
CA LEU A 51 7.87 -5.18 15.38
C LEU A 51 6.56 -5.56 16.07
N LEU A 52 5.44 -5.02 15.58
CA LEU A 52 4.10 -5.31 16.08
C LEU A 52 3.49 -6.43 15.24
N LYS A 53 2.97 -7.48 15.91
CA LYS A 53 2.18 -8.50 15.23
C LYS A 53 0.93 -7.86 14.60
N LYS A 54 0.51 -8.38 13.45
CA LYS A 54 -0.78 -8.01 12.84
C LYS A 54 -1.89 -8.27 13.86
N ASN A 55 -2.68 -7.23 14.12
CA ASN A 55 -3.90 -7.31 14.90
C ASN A 55 -5.07 -7.72 13.97
N ARG A 56 -5.30 -6.94 12.91
CA ARG A 56 -6.33 -7.21 11.91
C ARG A 56 -6.06 -6.51 10.58
N ASP A 57 -6.81 -6.93 9.57
CA ASP A 57 -6.94 -6.25 8.30
C ASP A 57 -7.84 -5.01 8.40
N LEU A 58 -7.54 -4.00 7.59
CA LEU A 58 -8.49 -2.91 7.34
C LEU A 58 -9.50 -3.33 6.29
N THR A 59 -10.73 -2.88 6.45
CA THR A 59 -11.77 -3.00 5.42
C THR A 59 -11.47 -2.06 4.25
N ALA A 60 -12.00 -2.36 3.06
CA ALA A 60 -11.87 -1.47 1.90
C ALA A 60 -12.29 -0.03 2.23
N GLY A 61 -13.39 0.14 2.98
CA GLY A 61 -13.89 1.44 3.41
C GLY A 61 -12.91 2.20 4.32
N GLU A 62 -12.23 1.51 5.24
CA GLU A 62 -11.19 2.11 6.08
C GLU A 62 -9.96 2.54 5.26
N ILE A 63 -9.62 1.81 4.19
CA ILE A 63 -8.52 2.18 3.29
C ILE A 63 -8.91 3.41 2.45
N VAL A 64 -10.11 3.41 1.86
CA VAL A 64 -10.65 4.57 1.10
C VAL A 64 -10.76 5.79 2.00
N ALA A 65 -11.20 5.63 3.25
CA ALA A 65 -11.37 6.73 4.21
C ALA A 65 -10.08 7.52 4.43
N GLN A 66 -8.91 6.88 4.38
CA GLN A 66 -7.63 7.58 4.49
C GLN A 66 -7.45 8.65 3.40
N ILE A 67 -7.85 8.34 2.15
CA ILE A 67 -7.79 9.30 1.04
C ILE A 67 -8.86 10.38 1.21
N MET A 68 -10.08 9.98 1.59
CA MET A 68 -11.19 10.90 1.78
C MET A 68 -10.92 11.93 2.89
N MET A 69 -10.28 11.52 3.99
CA MET A 69 -9.92 12.42 5.08
C MET A 69 -8.84 13.42 4.64
N VAL A 70 -7.88 13.00 3.81
CA VAL A 70 -6.88 13.90 3.23
C VAL A 70 -7.53 14.86 2.23
N GLN A 71 -8.45 14.40 1.38
CA GLN A 71 -9.17 15.28 0.46
C GLN A 71 -10.03 16.30 1.23
N HIS A 72 -10.75 15.85 2.25
CA HIS A 72 -11.57 16.71 3.11
C HIS A 72 -10.74 17.80 3.79
N TYR A 73 -9.52 17.49 4.25
CA TYR A 73 -8.58 18.47 4.79
C TYR A 73 -8.30 19.63 3.82
N PHE A 74 -8.18 19.35 2.51
CA PHE A 74 -7.99 20.37 1.47
C PHE A 74 -9.26 21.15 1.18
N ASP A 75 -10.39 20.44 1.10
CA ASP A 75 -11.69 21.03 0.79
C ASP A 75 -12.09 22.06 1.87
N GLU A 76 -11.91 21.73 3.16
CA GLU A 76 -12.17 22.64 4.28
C GLU A 76 -11.32 23.92 4.23
N ARG A 77 -10.13 23.83 3.64
CA ARG A 77 -9.17 24.95 3.51
C ARG A 77 -9.31 25.69 2.20
N ASN A 78 -10.22 25.28 1.31
CA ASN A 78 -10.40 25.83 -0.04
C ASN A 78 -9.09 25.91 -0.83
N LEU A 79 -8.21 24.90 -0.67
CA LEU A 79 -6.90 24.90 -1.32
C LEU A 79 -6.99 24.52 -2.81
N GLY A 80 -8.13 23.98 -3.26
CA GLY A 80 -8.32 23.55 -4.65
C GLY A 80 -7.42 22.37 -5.06
N GLU A 81 -6.87 21.66 -4.08
CA GLU A 81 -5.95 20.55 -4.28
C GLU A 81 -6.69 19.22 -4.36
N ARG A 82 -6.19 18.30 -5.18
CA ARG A 82 -6.77 16.98 -5.38
C ARG A 82 -5.73 15.88 -5.18
N VAL A 83 -6.08 14.85 -4.40
CA VAL A 83 -5.31 13.61 -4.35
C VAL A 83 -5.35 12.95 -5.73
N SER A 84 -4.18 12.78 -6.34
CA SER A 84 -4.05 12.33 -7.73
C SER A 84 -3.31 11.01 -7.87
N HIS A 85 -2.57 10.62 -6.84
CA HIS A 85 -1.75 9.42 -6.79
C HIS A 85 -1.92 8.71 -5.45
N VAL A 86 -1.78 7.39 -5.47
CA VAL A 86 -1.93 6.54 -4.29
C VAL A 86 -0.81 5.52 -4.28
N VAL A 87 -0.15 5.36 -3.13
CA VAL A 87 0.80 4.29 -2.92
C VAL A 87 0.35 3.43 -1.73
N VAL A 88 0.24 2.13 -1.94
CA VAL A 88 -0.13 1.16 -0.91
C VAL A 88 1.17 0.68 -0.24
N MET A 89 1.74 1.56 0.58
CA MET A 89 3.07 1.42 1.20
C MET A 89 3.06 1.84 2.69
N GLY A 90 1.89 1.98 3.29
CA GLY A 90 1.74 2.25 4.72
C GLY A 90 1.98 0.99 5.55
N ILE A 91 1.27 0.89 6.67
CA ILE A 91 1.39 -0.28 7.54
C ILE A 91 0.65 -1.48 6.91
N GLY A 92 1.33 -2.63 6.85
CA GLY A 92 0.74 -3.91 6.42
C GLY A 92 1.38 -4.49 5.16
N GLU A 93 1.00 -5.73 4.86
CA GLU A 93 1.24 -6.39 3.58
C GLU A 93 -0.08 -6.39 2.78
N PRO A 94 -0.18 -5.63 1.68
CA PRO A 94 -1.42 -5.54 0.90
C PRO A 94 -1.95 -6.90 0.43
N PHE A 95 -1.07 -7.82 0.04
CA PHE A 95 -1.49 -9.15 -0.42
C PHE A 95 -1.89 -10.14 0.69
N ASP A 96 -1.59 -9.80 1.94
CA ASP A 96 -2.13 -10.49 3.12
C ASP A 96 -3.52 -9.93 3.50
N ASN A 97 -3.96 -8.83 2.87
CA ASN A 97 -5.30 -8.24 2.95
C ASN A 97 -5.95 -8.12 1.55
N TYR A 98 -5.79 -9.17 0.73
CA TYR A 98 -6.02 -9.10 -0.71
C TYR A 98 -7.41 -8.60 -1.10
N ASP A 99 -8.47 -9.19 -0.56
CA ASP A 99 -9.84 -8.89 -0.98
C ASP A 99 -10.23 -7.42 -0.70
N ASN A 100 -9.92 -6.92 0.50
CA ASN A 100 -10.19 -5.52 0.85
C ASN A 100 -9.34 -4.55 0.03
N VAL A 101 -8.10 -4.92 -0.30
CA VAL A 101 -7.24 -4.10 -1.17
C VAL A 101 -7.81 -4.07 -2.58
N MET A 102 -8.29 -5.19 -3.13
CA MET A 102 -8.90 -5.21 -4.45
C MET A 102 -10.16 -4.35 -4.54
N ASP A 103 -11.07 -4.48 -3.57
CA ASP A 103 -12.26 -3.64 -3.48
C ASP A 103 -11.88 -2.15 -3.38
N PHE A 104 -10.89 -1.81 -2.55
CA PHE A 104 -10.34 -0.46 -2.46
C PHE A 104 -9.82 0.06 -3.81
N LEU A 105 -9.03 -0.73 -4.54
CA LEU A 105 -8.46 -0.35 -5.83
C LEU A 105 -9.55 -0.08 -6.86
N HIS A 106 -10.58 -0.93 -6.91
CA HIS A 106 -11.74 -0.71 -7.79
C HIS A 106 -12.49 0.56 -7.43
N ILE A 107 -12.74 0.83 -6.13
CA ILE A 107 -13.45 2.04 -5.68
C ILE A 107 -12.68 3.31 -6.08
N ILE A 108 -11.38 3.36 -5.87
CA ILE A 108 -10.62 4.59 -6.16
C ILE A 108 -10.38 4.80 -7.66
N ASN A 109 -10.37 3.71 -8.44
CA ASN A 109 -10.20 3.77 -9.88
C ASN A 109 -11.50 4.05 -10.66
N ASP A 110 -12.66 3.63 -10.12
CA ASP A 110 -13.96 3.79 -10.78
C ASP A 110 -14.26 5.26 -11.10
N ALA A 111 -14.83 5.52 -12.27
CA ALA A 111 -15.20 6.86 -12.74
C ALA A 111 -16.29 7.53 -11.89
N LYS A 112 -17.10 6.75 -11.18
CA LYS A 112 -18.09 7.19 -10.19
C LYS A 112 -17.54 7.17 -8.75
N GLY A 113 -16.33 6.65 -8.56
CA GLY A 113 -15.59 6.69 -7.31
C GLY A 113 -14.68 7.91 -7.26
N LEU A 114 -13.39 7.71 -6.99
CA LEU A 114 -12.41 8.81 -6.95
C LEU A 114 -11.82 9.15 -8.32
N ALA A 115 -12.06 8.32 -9.35
CA ALA A 115 -11.54 8.50 -10.70
C ALA A 115 -10.01 8.75 -10.71
N ILE A 116 -9.26 7.97 -9.93
CA ILE A 116 -7.79 7.97 -9.97
C ILE A 116 -7.36 6.96 -11.03
N GLY A 117 -6.64 7.41 -12.06
CA GLY A 117 -6.17 6.54 -13.13
C GLY A 117 -5.28 5.42 -12.60
N ALA A 118 -5.46 4.19 -13.10
CA ALA A 118 -4.78 3.00 -12.57
C ALA A 118 -3.24 3.16 -12.52
N ARG A 119 -2.67 3.82 -13.53
CA ARG A 119 -1.21 4.10 -13.61
C ARG A 119 -0.69 5.08 -12.55
N HIS A 120 -1.57 5.73 -11.80
CA HIS A 120 -1.22 6.62 -10.68
C HIS A 120 -1.34 5.90 -9.33
N ILE A 121 -1.67 4.61 -9.35
CA ILE A 121 -1.80 3.76 -8.18
C ILE A 121 -0.66 2.76 -8.19
N THR A 122 0.06 2.65 -7.07
CA THR A 122 1.15 1.68 -6.90
C THR A 122 0.88 0.80 -5.70
N VAL A 123 0.83 -0.52 -5.90
CA VAL A 123 0.70 -1.50 -4.82
C VAL A 123 2.07 -2.10 -4.55
N SER A 124 2.53 -2.04 -3.30
CA SER A 124 3.79 -2.68 -2.90
C SER A 124 3.51 -4.03 -2.24
N THR A 125 4.40 -5.01 -2.45
CA THR A 125 4.36 -6.29 -1.73
C THR A 125 5.76 -6.73 -1.30
N SER A 126 5.83 -7.44 -0.18
CA SER A 126 7.01 -8.18 0.28
C SER A 126 7.25 -9.47 -0.51
N GLY A 127 6.35 -9.86 -1.41
CA GLY A 127 6.57 -10.93 -2.37
C GLY A 127 5.80 -12.21 -2.07
N LEU A 128 4.50 -12.12 -1.77
CA LEU A 128 3.60 -13.29 -1.79
C LEU A 128 3.40 -13.73 -3.24
N ALA A 129 4.31 -14.57 -3.77
CA ALA A 129 4.36 -14.91 -5.19
C ALA A 129 3.03 -15.42 -5.75
N HIS A 130 2.32 -16.28 -5.02
CA HIS A 130 1.00 -16.77 -5.42
C HIS A 130 -0.05 -15.65 -5.54
N LYS A 131 0.00 -14.64 -4.67
CA LYS A 131 -0.89 -13.47 -4.75
C LYS A 131 -0.49 -12.49 -5.84
N ILE A 132 0.80 -12.38 -6.18
CA ILE A 132 1.23 -11.61 -7.36
C ILE A 132 0.60 -12.20 -8.64
N LYS A 133 0.61 -13.54 -8.79
CA LYS A 133 -0.01 -14.22 -9.93
C LYS A 133 -1.52 -14.04 -9.98
N GLU A 134 -2.18 -14.13 -8.82
CA GLU A 134 -3.62 -13.81 -8.71
C GLU A 134 -3.89 -12.33 -9.09
N PHE A 135 -3.02 -11.43 -8.63
CA PHE A 135 -3.09 -10.00 -8.91
C PHE A 135 -2.85 -9.68 -10.38
N ALA A 136 -2.04 -10.43 -11.13
CA ALA A 136 -1.86 -10.21 -12.57
C ALA A 136 -3.20 -10.26 -13.34
N ASN A 137 -4.16 -11.04 -12.85
CA ASN A 137 -5.46 -11.24 -13.47
C ASN A 137 -6.55 -10.28 -12.96
N ASN A 138 -6.18 -9.21 -12.24
CA ASN A 138 -7.13 -8.32 -11.58
C ASN A 138 -7.91 -7.37 -12.52
N GLY A 139 -7.44 -7.21 -13.77
CA GLY A 139 -8.08 -6.36 -14.79
C GLY A 139 -7.75 -4.86 -14.70
N LEU A 140 -7.04 -4.39 -13.67
CA LEU A 140 -6.54 -3.03 -13.54
C LEU A 140 -5.06 -2.93 -13.93
N GLN A 141 -4.70 -1.86 -14.63
CA GLN A 141 -3.32 -1.52 -14.99
C GLN A 141 -2.63 -0.69 -13.91
N VAL A 142 -2.62 -1.19 -12.67
CA VAL A 142 -1.91 -0.56 -11.55
C VAL A 142 -0.42 -0.86 -11.58
N ASN A 143 0.40 -0.06 -10.93
CA ASN A 143 1.82 -0.35 -10.82
C ASN A 143 2.07 -1.34 -9.68
N LEU A 144 2.93 -2.34 -9.92
CA LEU A 144 3.41 -3.25 -8.88
C LEU A 144 4.82 -2.84 -8.45
N ALA A 145 5.02 -2.65 -7.15
CA ALA A 145 6.33 -2.42 -6.55
C ALA A 145 6.73 -3.63 -5.70
N ILE A 146 7.98 -4.08 -5.85
CA ILE A 146 8.51 -5.24 -5.12
C ILE A 146 9.49 -4.77 -4.06
N SER A 147 9.16 -5.07 -2.80
CA SER A 147 10.06 -4.88 -1.66
C SER A 147 11.13 -5.97 -1.66
N LEU A 148 12.16 -5.82 -2.50
CA LEU A 148 13.20 -6.83 -2.69
C LEU A 148 14.27 -6.79 -1.58
N HIS A 149 14.83 -5.60 -1.32
CA HIS A 149 15.78 -5.24 -0.26
C HIS A 149 17.10 -6.03 -0.17
N ALA A 150 17.38 -6.98 -1.07
CA ALA A 150 18.62 -7.73 -1.09
C ALA A 150 18.92 -8.31 -2.48
N PRO A 151 20.22 -8.47 -2.84
CA PRO A 151 20.61 -9.01 -4.15
C PRO A 151 20.64 -10.55 -4.22
N ASN A 152 20.50 -11.25 -3.08
CA ASN A 152 20.54 -12.71 -3.02
C ASN A 152 19.69 -13.26 -1.86
N ASN A 153 19.38 -14.55 -1.91
CA ASN A 153 18.52 -15.23 -0.92
C ASN A 153 19.10 -15.26 0.49
N GLU A 154 20.43 -15.32 0.64
CA GLU A 154 21.09 -15.35 1.96
C GLU A 154 20.81 -14.05 2.72
N VAL A 155 21.13 -12.91 2.09
CA VAL A 155 20.90 -11.59 2.68
C VAL A 155 19.40 -11.37 2.86
N ARG A 156 18.58 -11.65 1.84
CA ARG A 156 17.13 -11.44 1.89
C ARG A 156 16.48 -12.21 3.05
N THR A 157 16.87 -13.46 3.27
CA THR A 157 16.34 -14.28 4.37
C THR A 157 16.71 -13.74 5.75
N SER A 158 17.85 -13.07 5.89
CA SER A 158 18.27 -12.49 7.16
C SER A 158 17.45 -11.25 7.56
N ILE A 159 16.94 -10.50 6.58
CA ILE A 159 16.17 -9.26 6.81
C ILE A 159 14.65 -9.40 6.57
N MET A 160 14.22 -10.36 5.74
CA MET A 160 12.83 -10.59 5.34
C MET A 160 12.49 -12.07 5.42
N ARG A 161 11.76 -12.47 6.47
CA ARG A 161 11.43 -13.88 6.75
C ARG A 161 10.62 -14.55 5.63
N ILE A 162 9.81 -13.77 4.91
CA ILE A 162 8.99 -14.22 3.78
C ILE A 162 9.82 -14.92 2.69
N ASN A 163 11.10 -14.57 2.56
CA ASN A 163 12.00 -15.18 1.58
C ASN A 163 12.21 -16.68 1.78
N ARG A 164 11.99 -17.20 2.99
CA ARG A 164 12.04 -18.65 3.27
C ARG A 164 10.94 -19.41 2.55
N SER A 165 9.77 -18.80 2.40
CA SER A 165 8.61 -19.37 1.71
C SER A 165 8.63 -19.04 0.21
N PHE A 166 9.04 -17.80 -0.12
CA PHE A 166 9.11 -17.27 -1.48
C PHE A 166 10.52 -16.71 -1.77
N PRO A 167 11.48 -17.57 -2.14
CA PRO A 167 12.81 -17.17 -2.58
C PRO A 167 12.75 -16.24 -3.81
N ILE A 168 13.83 -15.51 -4.05
CA ILE A 168 13.92 -14.51 -5.14
C ILE A 168 13.52 -15.11 -6.48
N GLU A 169 13.92 -16.34 -6.80
CA GLU A 169 13.63 -16.99 -8.08
C GLU A 169 12.11 -17.17 -8.28
N LYS A 170 11.40 -17.64 -7.23
CA LYS A 170 9.93 -17.78 -7.27
C LYS A 170 9.22 -16.43 -7.32
N LEU A 171 9.80 -15.42 -6.67
CA LEU A 171 9.28 -14.06 -6.69
C LEU A 171 9.41 -13.47 -8.10
N MET A 172 10.57 -13.60 -8.74
CA MET A 172 10.82 -13.08 -10.09
C MET A 172 9.92 -13.77 -11.11
N GLU A 173 9.70 -15.09 -11.02
CA GLU A 173 8.75 -15.79 -11.89
C GLU A 173 7.33 -15.20 -11.80
N ALA A 174 6.86 -14.85 -10.60
CA ALA A 174 5.56 -14.21 -10.43
C ALA A 174 5.55 -12.76 -10.95
N VAL A 175 6.68 -12.05 -10.87
CA VAL A 175 6.83 -10.70 -11.43
C VAL A 175 6.78 -10.74 -12.96
N ASP A 176 7.44 -11.72 -13.58
CA ASP A 176 7.40 -11.92 -15.04
C ASP A 176 5.95 -12.15 -15.49
N GLU A 177 5.18 -12.99 -14.78
CA GLU A 177 3.76 -13.23 -15.05
C GLU A 177 2.87 -11.98 -14.86
N TYR A 178 3.25 -11.06 -13.98
CA TYR A 178 2.55 -9.78 -13.82
C TYR A 178 2.83 -8.80 -14.97
N LEU A 179 3.98 -8.90 -15.63
CA LEU A 179 4.41 -8.00 -16.69
C LEU A 179 3.91 -8.40 -18.08
N GLU A 180 3.48 -9.65 -18.25
CA GLU A 180 2.85 -10.17 -19.48
C GLU A 180 1.45 -9.59 -19.73
#